data_AF-A0A319E4X3-F1
#
_entry.id   AF-A0A319E4X3-F1
#
_cell.length_a   1.000
_cell.length_b   1.000
_cell.length_c   1.000
_cell.angle_alpha   90.00
_cell.angle_beta   90.00
_cell.angle_gamma   90.00
#
_symmetry.space_group_name_H-M   'P 1'
#
loop_
_entity.id
_entity.type
_entity.pdbx_description
1 polymer ?
#
loop_
_entity_poly.entity_id
_entity_poly.type
_entity_poly.pdbx_seq_one_letter_code
_entity_poly.pdbx_strand_id
1 'polypeptide(L)'
;MVSFTKLFTLGLIAALTEASGKRGAAYNEASLVKTLTSGKSGAVSWSYNWAQEADGDMPSGVKFVPMLWGTGSVSTWTSAVEKALSGGSTHILGFNEPDMTSQADMSASSAATLYKKYITPYGDRATLISPAVTSSENSGQGLSWFKSFMAECTSCNVSALAVHWYGGSFAQLESFMTEAISTAGKYDIDEVWLTEFALDADTSGISDQSTAKTFLEKSIAWLDSHPKVGGYAYFYTANGYLLTSGSVNSVGDVYVAASSSSSSSTSSSKSTKTTTKTKTSTQTKTAASTTTTKAKTTKAAESTKTAKTTKVVTSTKKVTKTVTAHQAAKTA
;
A
#
# COMPACT_ATOMS: atom_id res chain seq x y z
N MET A 1 -18.17 15.42 65.28
CA MET A 1 -18.23 14.72 63.99
C MET A 1 -18.16 15.76 62.90
N VAL A 2 -17.07 15.82 62.13
CA VAL A 2 -16.94 16.74 60.99
C VAL A 2 -16.62 15.89 59.78
N SER A 3 -17.61 15.72 58.90
CA SER A 3 -17.53 14.91 57.69
C SER A 3 -16.87 15.75 56.59
N PHE A 4 -15.68 15.34 56.14
CA PHE A 4 -15.00 15.93 55.00
C PHE A 4 -15.40 15.17 53.73
N THR A 5 -16.30 15.75 52.96
CA THR A 5 -16.62 15.29 51.60
C THR A 5 -15.44 15.64 50.69
N LYS A 6 -14.64 14.63 50.30
CA LYS A 6 -13.59 14.78 49.29
C LYS A 6 -14.24 14.94 47.91
N LEU A 7 -14.08 16.13 47.33
CA LEU A 7 -14.40 16.41 45.93
C LEU A 7 -13.30 15.78 45.06
N PHE A 8 -13.63 14.72 44.31
CA PHE A 8 -12.75 14.20 43.27
C PHE A 8 -12.97 15.00 41.99
N THR A 9 -12.03 15.88 41.65
CA THR A 9 -11.98 16.53 40.35
C THR A 9 -11.39 15.53 39.35
N LEU A 10 -12.23 14.93 38.50
CA LEU A 10 -11.76 14.19 37.32
C LEU A 10 -11.19 15.21 36.34
N GLY A 11 -9.86 15.30 36.26
CA GLY A 11 -9.19 15.97 35.16
C GLY A 11 -9.39 15.16 33.89
N LEU A 12 -10.16 15.68 32.94
CA LEU A 12 -10.25 15.15 31.59
C LEU A 12 -8.90 15.42 30.89
N ILE A 13 -7.98 14.45 30.93
CA ILE A 13 -6.82 14.46 30.03
C ILE A 13 -7.40 14.20 28.64
N ALA A 14 -7.46 15.23 27.80
CA ALA A 14 -7.64 15.03 26.37
C ALA A 14 -6.40 14.28 25.88
N ALA A 15 -6.52 12.96 25.73
CA ALA A 15 -5.54 12.19 24.98
C ALA A 15 -5.60 12.72 23.54
N LEU A 16 -4.56 13.44 23.12
CA LEU A 16 -4.30 13.65 21.70
C LEU A 16 -4.13 12.26 21.10
N THR A 17 -5.13 11.80 20.37
CA THR A 17 -5.05 10.58 19.58
C THR A 17 -4.05 10.86 18.46
N GLU A 18 -2.75 10.63 18.70
CA GLU A 18 -1.78 10.58 17.61
C GLU A 18 -2.23 9.49 16.63
N ALA A 19 -1.99 9.71 15.33
CA ALA A 19 -2.20 8.67 14.35
C ALA A 19 -1.40 7.42 14.76
N SER A 20 -1.85 6.25 14.31
CA SER A 20 -1.31 4.93 14.70
C SER A 20 0.21 4.74 14.53
N GLY A 21 0.92 5.72 13.97
CA GLY A 21 2.33 5.65 13.61
C GLY A 21 2.60 4.80 12.36
N LYS A 22 1.56 4.26 11.71
CA LYS A 22 1.67 3.36 10.55
C LYS A 22 1.62 4.08 9.20
N ARG A 23 1.08 5.29 9.17
CA ARG A 23 0.84 6.02 7.93
C ARG A 23 2.14 6.60 7.35
N GLY A 24 2.40 6.30 6.09
CA GLY A 24 3.59 6.68 5.36
C GLY A 24 3.33 7.62 4.18
N ALA A 25 4.35 8.32 3.70
CA ALA A 25 4.29 9.07 2.45
C ALA A 25 5.09 8.35 1.36
N ALA A 26 4.41 7.83 0.34
CA ALA A 26 5.02 7.48 -0.95
C ALA A 26 5.16 8.78 -1.77
N TYR A 27 6.35 9.16 -2.25
CA TYR A 27 6.56 10.45 -2.91
C TYR A 27 7.62 10.39 -4.01
N ASN A 28 7.60 11.36 -4.92
CA ASN A 28 8.73 11.64 -5.82
C ASN A 28 9.42 12.97 -5.48
N GLU A 29 8.72 13.89 -4.81
CA GLU A 29 9.23 15.21 -4.43
C GLU A 29 9.12 15.40 -2.91
N ALA A 30 10.26 15.48 -2.21
CA ALA A 30 10.31 15.60 -0.75
C ALA A 30 9.56 16.83 -0.21
N SER A 31 9.51 17.92 -0.99
CA SER A 31 8.79 19.14 -0.65
C SER A 31 7.29 18.91 -0.49
N LEU A 32 6.68 17.99 -1.25
CA LEU A 32 5.25 17.70 -1.16
C LEU A 32 4.90 16.93 0.12
N VAL A 33 5.85 16.17 0.68
CA VAL A 33 5.69 15.53 2.00
C VAL A 33 5.62 16.60 3.10
N LYS A 34 6.44 17.66 3.01
CA LYS A 34 6.38 18.82 3.91
C LYS A 34 5.01 19.52 3.81
N THR A 35 4.51 19.72 2.60
CA THR A 35 3.17 20.28 2.41
C THR A 35 2.08 19.39 3.00
N LEU A 36 2.12 18.09 2.73
CA LEU A 36 1.13 17.12 3.20
C LEU A 36 1.00 17.10 4.74
N THR A 37 2.13 17.24 5.43
CA THR A 37 2.23 17.13 6.90
C THR A 37 2.20 18.48 7.63
N SER A 38 2.14 19.60 6.90
CA SER A 38 2.18 20.94 7.48
C SER A 38 1.01 21.16 8.46
N GLY A 39 1.34 21.53 9.70
CA GLY A 39 0.36 21.72 10.78
C GLY A 39 -0.31 20.44 11.29
N LYS A 40 0.14 19.25 10.83
CA LYS A 40 -0.44 17.94 11.12
C LYS A 40 0.63 16.98 11.65
N SER A 41 1.27 17.37 12.75
CA SER A 41 2.31 16.56 13.40
C SER A 41 1.81 15.15 13.71
N GLY A 42 2.63 14.14 13.40
CA GLY A 42 2.29 12.73 13.63
C GLY A 42 1.31 12.11 12.64
N ALA A 43 0.75 12.87 11.68
CA ALA A 43 -0.17 12.30 10.69
C ALA A 43 0.50 11.32 9.71
N VAL A 44 1.81 11.48 9.50
CA VAL A 44 2.69 10.59 8.76
C VAL A 44 3.95 10.42 9.61
N SER A 45 4.47 9.20 9.73
CA SER A 45 5.64 8.87 10.57
C SER A 45 6.84 8.37 9.76
N TRP A 46 6.60 7.93 8.53
CA TRP A 46 7.64 7.44 7.64
C TRP A 46 7.38 7.83 6.19
N SER A 47 8.38 7.68 5.34
CA SER A 47 8.28 8.04 3.93
C SER A 47 9.23 7.18 3.09
N TYR A 48 8.90 7.00 1.82
CA TYR A 48 9.78 6.39 0.84
C TYR A 48 9.47 6.93 -0.57
N ASN A 49 10.43 6.82 -1.49
CA ASN A 49 10.34 7.40 -2.83
C ASN A 49 10.84 6.47 -3.93
N TRP A 50 10.73 5.16 -3.72
CA TRP A 50 11.28 4.13 -4.62
C TRP A 50 12.81 4.21 -4.84
N ALA A 51 13.51 5.04 -4.07
CA ALA A 51 14.93 5.27 -4.21
C ALA A 51 15.69 4.97 -2.91
N GLN A 52 17.00 5.04 -3.01
CA GLN A 52 17.92 4.76 -1.90
C GLN A 52 18.16 6.01 -1.03
N GLU A 53 17.79 7.20 -1.53
CA GLU A 53 17.97 8.49 -0.89
C GLU A 53 16.70 9.34 -0.98
N ALA A 54 16.46 10.18 0.03
CA ALA A 54 15.21 10.87 0.29
C ALA A 54 14.86 12.05 -0.65
N ASP A 55 15.71 12.39 -1.62
CA ASP A 55 15.53 13.56 -2.51
C ASP A 55 15.22 14.89 -1.75
N GLY A 56 15.83 15.07 -0.57
CA GLY A 56 15.67 16.25 0.27
C GLY A 56 15.47 15.92 1.75
N ASP A 57 15.31 16.95 2.57
CA ASP A 57 15.09 16.77 4.00
C ASP A 57 13.64 16.37 4.29
N MET A 58 13.46 15.34 5.12
CA MET A 58 12.14 14.96 5.60
C MET A 58 11.62 15.90 6.70
N PRO A 59 10.30 16.09 6.81
CA PRO A 59 9.71 16.79 7.95
C PRO A 59 10.13 16.15 9.28
N SER A 60 10.15 16.96 10.35
CA SER A 60 10.40 16.43 11.70
C SER A 60 9.40 15.31 12.04
N GLY A 61 9.90 14.21 12.60
CA GLY A 61 9.09 13.04 12.94
C GLY A 61 8.80 12.08 11.78
N VAL A 62 9.15 12.44 10.54
CA VAL A 62 9.02 11.57 9.36
C VAL A 62 10.36 10.92 9.05
N LYS A 63 10.47 9.60 9.21
CA LYS A 63 11.68 8.86 8.88
C LYS A 63 11.69 8.43 7.41
N PHE A 64 12.82 8.59 6.73
CA PHE A 64 12.99 8.04 5.39
C PHE A 64 13.34 6.55 5.45
N VAL A 65 12.67 5.73 4.64
CA VAL A 65 12.93 4.30 4.47
C VAL A 65 13.60 4.06 3.12
N PRO A 66 14.91 3.75 3.07
CA PRO A 66 15.61 3.50 1.82
C PRO A 66 15.13 2.21 1.16
N MET A 67 15.01 2.22 -0.17
CA MET A 67 14.63 1.07 -0.98
C MET A 67 15.77 0.68 -1.91
N LEU A 68 16.13 -0.61 -1.92
CA LEU A 68 16.95 -1.17 -3.00
C LEU A 68 16.02 -1.61 -4.13
N TRP A 69 15.66 -0.70 -5.02
CA TRP A 69 14.59 -0.91 -6.00
C TRP A 69 14.78 -2.15 -6.89
N GLY A 70 15.99 -2.40 -7.37
CA GLY A 70 16.30 -3.51 -8.27
C GLY A 70 17.79 -3.56 -8.64
N THR A 71 18.14 -4.39 -9.62
CA THR A 71 19.55 -4.64 -10.01
C THR A 71 20.30 -3.38 -10.47
N GLY A 72 19.61 -2.42 -11.09
CA GLY A 72 20.20 -1.15 -11.53
C GLY A 72 20.64 -0.22 -10.38
N SER A 73 20.25 -0.52 -9.14
CA SER A 73 20.48 0.30 -7.96
C SER A 73 21.65 -0.19 -7.07
N VAL A 74 22.21 -1.37 -7.34
CA VAL A 74 23.15 -2.01 -6.39
C VAL A 74 24.48 -1.29 -6.20
N SER A 75 24.93 -0.47 -7.16
CA SER A 75 26.29 0.11 -7.15
C SER A 75 26.49 1.17 -6.06
N THR A 76 25.45 1.93 -5.73
CA THR A 76 25.48 3.00 -4.70
C THR A 76 24.78 2.60 -3.40
N TRP A 77 24.23 1.39 -3.36
CA TRP A 77 23.36 0.93 -2.27
C TRP A 77 24.02 1.03 -0.90
N THR A 78 25.22 0.45 -0.74
CA THR A 78 25.89 0.39 0.56
C THR A 78 26.11 1.79 1.15
N SER A 79 26.56 2.77 0.35
CA SER A 79 26.72 4.14 0.85
C SER A 79 25.38 4.80 1.21
N ALA A 80 24.35 4.57 0.41
CA ALA A 80 23.04 5.19 0.62
C ALA A 80 22.32 4.62 1.85
N VAL A 81 22.32 3.30 2.02
CA VAL A 81 21.70 2.67 3.19
C VAL A 81 22.45 3.01 4.48
N GLU A 82 23.78 3.07 4.46
CA GLU A 82 24.56 3.52 5.63
C GLU A 82 24.20 4.96 6.03
N LYS A 83 24.14 5.88 5.06
CA LYS A 83 23.70 7.26 5.26
C LYS A 83 22.30 7.33 5.85
N ALA A 84 21.35 6.54 5.33
CA ALA A 84 19.97 6.52 5.81
C ALA A 84 19.88 5.99 7.25
N LEU A 85 20.59 4.90 7.58
CA LEU A 85 20.61 4.33 8.93
C LEU A 85 21.27 5.29 9.94
N SER A 86 22.40 5.91 9.58
CA SER A 86 23.03 6.95 10.41
C SER A 86 22.13 8.19 10.58
N GLY A 87 21.27 8.47 9.60
CA GLY A 87 20.24 9.51 9.65
C GLY A 87 19.00 9.13 10.47
N GLY A 88 18.97 7.94 11.09
CA GLY A 88 17.88 7.51 11.95
C GLY A 88 16.80 6.66 11.29
N SER A 89 17.01 6.21 10.04
CA SER A 89 16.16 5.15 9.47
C SER A 89 16.28 3.88 10.31
N THR A 90 15.15 3.23 10.54
CA THR A 90 15.06 1.96 11.28
C THR A 90 14.50 0.82 10.44
N HIS A 91 14.25 1.07 9.15
CA HIS A 91 13.65 0.11 8.22
C HIS A 91 14.39 0.16 6.88
N ILE A 92 14.43 -0.97 6.17
CA ILE A 92 14.99 -1.07 4.82
C ILE A 92 13.97 -1.81 3.94
N LEU A 93 13.63 -1.23 2.79
CA LEU A 93 12.76 -1.85 1.79
C LEU A 93 13.55 -2.65 0.76
N GLY A 94 13.06 -3.84 0.43
CA GLY A 94 13.58 -4.68 -0.64
C GLY A 94 13.22 -4.19 -2.04
N PHE A 95 13.35 -5.09 -3.03
CA PHE A 95 13.10 -4.78 -4.44
C PHE A 95 11.63 -4.43 -4.72
N ASN A 96 11.41 -3.58 -5.71
CA ASN A 96 10.08 -3.09 -6.10
C ASN A 96 9.47 -3.96 -7.20
N GLU A 97 8.36 -4.63 -6.91
CA GLU A 97 7.61 -5.48 -7.83
C GLU A 97 8.52 -6.40 -8.67
N PRO A 98 9.40 -7.21 -8.04
CA PRO A 98 10.26 -8.13 -8.77
C PRO A 98 9.47 -9.18 -9.57
N ASP A 99 8.19 -9.36 -9.27
CA ASP A 99 7.24 -10.19 -9.98
C ASP A 99 6.70 -9.58 -11.30
N MET A 100 7.02 -8.33 -11.59
CA MET A 100 6.55 -7.61 -12.78
C MET A 100 7.70 -7.28 -13.74
N THR A 101 7.51 -7.62 -15.02
CA THR A 101 8.51 -7.40 -16.08
C THR A 101 8.77 -5.93 -16.41
N SER A 102 7.82 -5.05 -16.08
CA SER A 102 7.95 -3.59 -16.22
C SER A 102 8.66 -2.93 -15.05
N GLN A 103 9.03 -3.68 -14.02
CA GLN A 103 9.55 -3.18 -12.74
C GLN A 103 10.94 -3.76 -12.47
N ALA A 104 11.22 -4.27 -11.27
CA ALA A 104 12.54 -4.82 -10.97
C ALA A 104 12.85 -6.10 -11.78
N ASP A 105 11.83 -6.83 -12.23
CA ASP A 105 11.90 -8.03 -13.09
C ASP A 105 12.96 -9.04 -12.63
N MET A 106 12.69 -9.73 -11.52
CA MET A 106 13.65 -10.61 -10.87
C MET A 106 13.06 -11.98 -10.58
N SER A 107 13.81 -13.04 -10.89
CA SER A 107 13.49 -14.35 -10.34
C SER A 107 13.66 -14.35 -8.82
N ALA A 108 12.87 -15.18 -8.13
CA ALA A 108 12.98 -15.41 -6.68
C ALA A 108 14.42 -15.76 -6.25
N SER A 109 15.12 -16.61 -7.00
CA SER A 109 16.50 -17.02 -6.72
C SER A 109 17.51 -15.88 -6.87
N SER A 110 17.35 -15.03 -7.90
CA SER A 110 18.21 -13.86 -8.11
C SER A 110 17.97 -12.81 -7.03
N ALA A 111 16.70 -12.56 -6.69
CA ALA A 111 16.32 -11.68 -5.60
C ALA A 111 16.88 -12.19 -4.26
N ALA A 112 16.77 -13.48 -3.95
CA ALA A 112 17.32 -14.05 -2.73
C ALA A 112 18.85 -13.86 -2.62
N THR A 113 19.57 -14.11 -3.71
CA THR A 113 21.03 -13.91 -3.76
C THR A 113 21.41 -12.46 -3.47
N LEU A 114 20.71 -11.50 -4.10
CA LEU A 114 21.00 -10.08 -3.94
C LEU A 114 20.53 -9.55 -2.57
N TYR A 115 19.40 -10.04 -2.06
CA TYR A 115 18.90 -9.69 -0.73
C TYR A 115 19.90 -10.13 0.35
N LYS A 116 20.41 -11.38 0.29
CA LYS A 116 21.47 -11.87 1.19
C LYS A 116 22.72 -11.00 1.13
N LYS A 117 23.10 -10.55 -0.06
CA LYS A 117 24.32 -9.77 -0.26
C LYS A 117 24.18 -8.33 0.24
N TYR A 118 23.04 -7.69 -0.01
CA TYR A 118 22.91 -6.24 0.12
C TYR A 118 21.97 -5.79 1.23
N ILE A 119 21.02 -6.61 1.70
CA ILE A 119 20.02 -6.19 2.70
C ILE A 119 20.20 -6.95 4.01
N THR A 120 20.34 -8.28 3.96
CA THR A 120 20.53 -9.12 5.15
C THR A 120 21.65 -8.67 6.12
N PRO A 121 22.79 -8.10 5.66
CA PRO A 121 23.83 -7.62 6.58
C PRO A 121 23.38 -6.52 7.56
N TYR A 122 22.21 -5.91 7.36
CA TYR A 122 21.69 -4.83 8.18
C TYR A 122 20.66 -5.28 9.24
N GLY A 123 20.41 -6.59 9.39
CA GLY A 123 19.35 -7.11 10.27
C GLY A 123 19.51 -6.75 11.76
N ASP A 124 20.73 -6.47 12.22
CA ASP A 124 20.98 -6.04 13.60
C ASP A 124 20.74 -4.52 13.82
N ARG A 125 20.47 -3.77 12.73
CA ARG A 125 20.36 -2.31 12.74
C ARG A 125 19.01 -1.80 12.25
N ALA A 126 18.25 -2.61 11.53
CA ALA A 126 16.98 -2.22 10.94
C ALA A 126 16.06 -3.43 10.74
N THR A 127 14.75 -3.16 10.73
CA THR A 127 13.74 -4.08 10.23
C THR A 127 13.94 -4.26 8.72
N LEU A 128 14.18 -5.50 8.30
CA LEU A 128 14.38 -5.84 6.90
C LEU A 128 13.05 -6.21 6.26
N ILE A 129 12.53 -5.33 5.41
CA ILE A 129 11.26 -5.55 4.72
C ILE A 129 11.54 -6.32 3.42
N SER A 130 10.68 -7.27 3.09
CA SER A 130 10.82 -8.10 1.88
C SER A 130 10.82 -7.25 0.61
N PRO A 131 11.15 -7.85 -0.56
CA PRO A 131 10.72 -7.29 -1.82
C PRO A 131 9.20 -7.08 -1.81
N ALA A 132 8.74 -5.95 -2.34
CA ALA A 132 7.33 -5.59 -2.39
C ALA A 132 6.69 -6.22 -3.63
N VAL A 133 5.79 -7.18 -3.44
CA VAL A 133 5.13 -7.90 -4.55
C VAL A 133 3.78 -7.27 -4.88
N THR A 134 3.32 -7.44 -6.13
CA THR A 134 1.96 -7.01 -6.53
C THR A 134 0.85 -7.81 -5.85
N SER A 135 -0.39 -7.37 -6.02
CA SER A 135 -1.59 -8.14 -5.68
C SER A 135 -2.03 -9.13 -6.78
N SER A 136 -1.16 -9.43 -7.75
CA SER A 136 -1.45 -10.40 -8.81
C SER A 136 -1.65 -11.81 -8.26
N GLU A 137 -2.69 -12.50 -8.72
CA GLU A 137 -2.97 -13.91 -8.38
C GLU A 137 -2.36 -14.89 -9.39
N ASN A 138 -1.66 -14.39 -10.42
CA ASN A 138 -1.01 -15.24 -11.41
C ASN A 138 0.12 -16.06 -10.77
N SER A 139 0.28 -17.31 -11.22
CA SER A 139 1.40 -18.15 -10.79
C SER A 139 2.73 -17.48 -11.09
N GLY A 140 3.62 -17.45 -10.08
CA GLY A 140 4.90 -16.76 -10.17
C GLY A 140 4.84 -15.24 -9.99
N GLN A 141 3.67 -14.68 -9.64
CA GLN A 141 3.51 -13.27 -9.27
C GLN A 141 2.91 -13.12 -7.86
N GLY A 142 2.91 -11.88 -7.34
CA GLY A 142 2.33 -11.55 -6.05
C GLY A 142 2.80 -12.46 -4.92
N LEU A 143 1.86 -12.92 -4.09
CA LEU A 143 2.17 -13.82 -2.97
C LEU A 143 2.70 -15.18 -3.43
N SER A 144 2.46 -15.62 -4.69
CA SER A 144 3.11 -16.80 -5.24
C SER A 144 4.61 -16.58 -5.42
N TRP A 145 5.01 -15.42 -5.94
CA TRP A 145 6.43 -15.07 -6.09
C TRP A 145 7.11 -14.97 -4.71
N PHE A 146 6.45 -14.32 -3.75
CA PHE A 146 6.98 -14.16 -2.38
C PHE A 146 7.27 -15.52 -1.72
N LYS A 147 6.37 -16.50 -1.86
CA LYS A 147 6.58 -17.86 -1.33
C LYS A 147 7.82 -18.53 -1.94
N SER A 148 8.02 -18.37 -3.25
CA SER A 148 9.25 -18.85 -3.92
C SER A 148 10.49 -18.12 -3.43
N PHE A 149 10.43 -16.80 -3.23
CA PHE A 149 11.54 -16.03 -2.67
C PHE A 149 11.92 -16.53 -1.27
N MET A 150 10.95 -16.72 -0.37
CA MET A 150 11.22 -17.22 0.98
C MET A 150 11.83 -18.63 0.98
N ALA A 151 11.47 -19.49 0.02
CA ALA A 151 12.09 -20.80 -0.15
C ALA A 151 13.57 -20.72 -0.53
N GLU A 152 13.97 -19.72 -1.33
CA GLU A 152 15.36 -19.48 -1.73
C GLU A 152 16.17 -18.69 -0.67
N CYS A 153 15.47 -17.93 0.19
CA CYS A 153 16.02 -16.93 1.09
C CYS A 153 15.94 -17.32 2.58
N THR A 154 16.20 -18.59 2.91
CA THR A 154 16.04 -19.10 4.30
C THR A 154 16.92 -18.42 5.36
N SER A 155 18.02 -17.78 4.96
CA SER A 155 18.95 -17.07 5.84
C SER A 155 18.88 -15.54 5.69
N CYS A 156 17.77 -15.01 5.19
CA CYS A 156 17.67 -13.60 4.83
C CYS A 156 17.17 -12.69 5.95
N ASN A 157 16.66 -13.28 7.03
CA ASN A 157 16.15 -12.58 8.21
C ASN A 157 15.09 -11.52 7.85
N VAL A 158 14.23 -11.83 6.88
CA VAL A 158 13.12 -10.97 6.48
C VAL A 158 12.22 -10.79 7.70
N SER A 159 12.04 -9.54 8.12
CA SER A 159 11.34 -9.17 9.35
C SER A 159 9.90 -8.73 9.10
N ALA A 160 9.61 -8.25 7.88
CA ALA A 160 8.27 -7.83 7.47
C ALA A 160 8.02 -8.14 5.98
N LEU A 161 6.78 -8.42 5.61
CA LEU A 161 6.35 -8.60 4.21
C LEU A 161 5.88 -7.26 3.64
N ALA A 162 6.42 -6.82 2.50
CA ALA A 162 5.86 -5.72 1.72
C ALA A 162 4.94 -6.23 0.60
N VAL A 163 3.81 -5.56 0.41
CA VAL A 163 2.87 -5.81 -0.68
C VAL A 163 2.34 -4.50 -1.26
N HIS A 164 1.96 -4.56 -2.53
CA HIS A 164 1.23 -3.51 -3.23
C HIS A 164 -0.18 -3.99 -3.57
N TRP A 165 -1.15 -3.10 -3.55
CA TRP A 165 -2.51 -3.42 -3.95
C TRP A 165 -3.14 -2.32 -4.79
N TYR A 166 -3.66 -2.69 -5.95
CA TYR A 166 -4.49 -1.83 -6.78
C TYR A 166 -5.72 -2.62 -7.18
N GLY A 167 -6.91 -2.03 -7.01
CA GLY A 167 -8.15 -2.75 -7.27
C GLY A 167 -9.40 -1.89 -7.21
N GLY A 168 -10.57 -2.52 -7.15
CA GLY A 168 -11.85 -1.85 -7.34
C GLY A 168 -12.57 -1.41 -6.06
N SER A 169 -12.20 -1.93 -4.88
CA SER A 169 -12.94 -1.63 -3.64
C SER A 169 -12.15 -1.91 -2.35
N PHE A 170 -12.59 -1.31 -1.24
CA PHE A 170 -12.07 -1.61 0.10
C PHE A 170 -12.20 -3.11 0.47
N ALA A 171 -13.31 -3.77 0.12
CA ALA A 171 -13.51 -5.18 0.44
C ALA A 171 -12.45 -6.10 -0.22
N GLN A 172 -12.02 -5.75 -1.43
CA GLN A 172 -10.94 -6.47 -2.11
C GLN A 172 -9.57 -6.18 -1.46
N LEU A 173 -9.31 -4.94 -1.05
CA LEU A 173 -8.10 -4.60 -0.28
C LEU A 173 -8.03 -5.38 1.03
N GLU A 174 -9.11 -5.38 1.82
CA GLU A 174 -9.21 -6.12 3.08
C GLU A 174 -8.98 -7.62 2.88
N SER A 175 -9.58 -8.20 1.83
CA SER A 175 -9.38 -9.61 1.47
C SER A 175 -7.91 -9.91 1.15
N PHE A 176 -7.28 -9.10 0.30
CA PHE A 176 -5.87 -9.28 -0.06
C PHE A 176 -4.94 -9.11 1.14
N MET A 177 -5.14 -8.08 1.96
CA MET A 177 -4.34 -7.86 3.16
C MET A 177 -4.47 -9.00 4.17
N THR A 178 -5.67 -9.57 4.32
CA THR A 178 -5.89 -10.76 5.14
C THR A 178 -5.09 -11.96 4.62
N GLU A 179 -5.04 -12.16 3.30
CA GLU A 179 -4.23 -13.22 2.69
C GLU A 179 -2.73 -12.96 2.85
N ALA A 180 -2.27 -11.72 2.68
CA ALA A 180 -0.88 -11.33 2.87
C ALA A 180 -0.42 -11.58 4.32
N ILE A 181 -1.24 -11.20 5.31
CA ILE A 181 -0.99 -11.45 6.74
C ILE A 181 -0.93 -12.95 7.03
N SER A 182 -1.88 -13.73 6.50
CA SER A 182 -1.88 -15.19 6.63
C SER A 182 -0.65 -15.83 5.98
N THR A 183 -0.20 -15.31 4.85
CA THR A 183 1.00 -15.78 4.16
C THR A 183 2.26 -15.44 4.94
N ALA A 184 2.39 -14.22 5.46
CA ALA A 184 3.50 -13.79 6.30
C ALA A 184 3.65 -14.69 7.54
N GLY A 185 2.53 -15.01 8.21
CA GLY A 185 2.51 -15.87 9.40
C GLY A 185 3.00 -17.31 9.15
N LYS A 186 3.00 -17.80 7.90
CA LYS A 186 3.59 -19.12 7.56
C LYS A 186 5.12 -19.13 7.56
N TYR A 187 5.73 -17.94 7.60
CA TYR A 187 7.18 -17.74 7.63
C TYR A 187 7.63 -17.03 8.92
N ASP A 188 6.80 -17.07 9.96
CA ASP A 188 7.04 -16.40 11.25
C ASP A 188 7.27 -14.88 11.12
N ILE A 189 6.68 -14.27 10.08
CA ILE A 189 6.68 -12.82 9.87
C ILE A 189 5.40 -12.25 10.46
N ASP A 190 5.56 -11.42 11.49
CA ASP A 190 4.47 -10.84 12.26
C ASP A 190 4.00 -9.47 11.79
N GLU A 191 4.62 -8.93 10.75
CA GLU A 191 4.36 -7.58 10.25
C GLU A 191 4.24 -7.53 8.72
N VAL A 192 3.20 -6.86 8.23
CA VAL A 192 2.96 -6.60 6.81
C VAL A 192 2.93 -5.09 6.55
N TRP A 193 3.61 -4.66 5.50
CA TRP A 193 3.64 -3.31 4.99
C TRP A 193 2.88 -3.23 3.67
N LEU A 194 1.90 -2.33 3.60
CA LEU A 194 1.18 -2.01 2.37
C LEU A 194 1.81 -0.76 1.76
N THR A 195 2.96 -0.93 1.10
CA THR A 195 3.78 0.19 0.63
C THR A 195 3.16 0.96 -0.52
N GLU A 196 2.21 0.36 -1.24
CA GLU A 196 1.37 1.04 -2.22
C GLU A 196 -0.07 0.54 -2.13
N PHE A 197 -1.02 1.48 -2.07
CA PHE A 197 -2.41 1.16 -2.36
C PHE A 197 -3.19 2.31 -2.97
N ALA A 198 -4.07 1.99 -3.92
CA ALA A 198 -5.05 2.91 -4.48
C ALA A 198 -6.18 2.11 -5.16
N LEU A 199 -7.25 2.81 -5.56
CA LEU A 199 -8.19 2.23 -6.52
C LEU A 199 -7.52 2.20 -7.91
N ASP A 200 -7.81 1.18 -8.73
CA ASP A 200 -7.31 1.09 -10.11
C ASP A 200 -7.63 2.36 -10.90
N ALA A 201 -8.84 2.88 -10.70
CA ALA A 201 -9.34 4.11 -11.35
C ALA A 201 -8.55 5.37 -10.96
N ASP A 202 -7.79 5.34 -9.87
CA ASP A 202 -7.03 6.49 -9.34
C ASP A 202 -5.54 6.43 -9.69
N THR A 203 -5.06 5.35 -10.30
CA THR A 203 -3.62 5.14 -10.59
C THR A 203 -3.02 6.20 -11.51
N SER A 204 -3.83 6.76 -12.42
CA SER A 204 -3.47 7.86 -13.33
C SER A 204 -3.91 9.24 -12.82
N GLY A 205 -4.14 9.37 -11.51
CA GLY A 205 -4.66 10.56 -10.85
C GLY A 205 -6.15 10.42 -10.51
N ILE A 206 -6.56 11.12 -9.46
CA ILE A 206 -7.91 11.01 -8.89
C ILE A 206 -8.86 11.92 -9.65
N SER A 207 -9.77 11.32 -10.40
CA SER A 207 -10.85 12.02 -11.09
C SER A 207 -12.13 12.09 -10.26
N ASP A 208 -12.44 11.05 -9.46
CA ASP A 208 -13.57 11.01 -8.54
C ASP A 208 -13.11 11.07 -7.08
N GLN A 209 -12.98 12.29 -6.56
CA GLN A 209 -12.56 12.51 -5.17
C GLN A 209 -13.55 11.94 -4.14
N SER A 210 -14.84 11.80 -4.47
CA SER A 210 -15.83 11.29 -3.50
C SER A 210 -15.62 9.79 -3.26
N THR A 211 -15.41 9.05 -4.35
CA THR A 211 -15.10 7.62 -4.29
C THR A 211 -13.75 7.37 -3.63
N ALA A 212 -12.71 8.12 -4.00
CA ALA A 212 -11.38 8.01 -3.39
C ALA A 212 -11.40 8.26 -1.88
N LYS A 213 -12.12 9.30 -1.42
CA LYS A 213 -12.28 9.59 0.02
C LYS A 213 -12.99 8.47 0.76
N THR A 214 -14.12 7.98 0.24
CA THR A 214 -14.87 6.88 0.87
C THR A 214 -14.02 5.61 0.99
N PHE A 215 -13.22 5.32 -0.03
CA PHE A 215 -12.25 4.23 0.01
C PHE A 215 -11.19 4.46 1.09
N LEU A 216 -10.54 5.64 1.11
CA LEU A 216 -9.51 5.97 2.09
C LEU A 216 -10.01 5.93 3.53
N GLU A 217 -11.19 6.48 3.82
CA GLU A 217 -11.79 6.46 5.16
C GLU A 217 -11.90 5.03 5.70
N LYS A 218 -12.41 4.10 4.88
CA LYS A 218 -12.54 2.68 5.25
C LYS A 218 -11.19 1.99 5.37
N SER A 219 -10.31 2.19 4.39
CA SER A 219 -8.97 1.61 4.35
C SER A 219 -8.15 2.03 5.56
N ILE A 220 -8.09 3.33 5.86
CA ILE A 220 -7.33 3.89 6.99
C ILE A 220 -7.86 3.34 8.31
N ALA A 221 -9.19 3.34 8.52
CA ALA A 221 -9.78 2.84 9.75
C ALA A 221 -9.38 1.37 10.02
N TRP A 222 -9.42 0.53 8.97
CA TRP A 222 -9.02 -0.87 9.08
C TRP A 222 -7.52 -1.03 9.31
N LEU A 223 -6.69 -0.37 8.49
CA LEU A 223 -5.22 -0.47 8.54
C LEU A 223 -4.66 0.04 9.88
N ASP A 224 -5.20 1.13 10.41
CA ASP A 224 -4.84 1.63 11.74
C ASP A 224 -5.19 0.62 12.83
N SER A 225 -6.38 -0.01 12.75
CA SER A 225 -6.86 -0.96 13.77
C SER A 225 -6.13 -2.31 13.76
N HIS A 226 -5.57 -2.73 12.63
CA HIS A 226 -5.06 -4.10 12.51
C HIS A 226 -3.64 -4.23 13.08
N PRO A 227 -3.39 -5.09 14.09
CA PRO A 227 -2.09 -5.19 14.76
C PRO A 227 -0.93 -5.73 13.91
N LYS A 228 -1.22 -6.40 12.79
CA LYS A 228 -0.22 -6.99 11.89
C LYS A 228 0.18 -6.05 10.76
N VAL A 229 -0.45 -4.87 10.66
CA VAL A 229 -0.05 -3.83 9.70
C VAL A 229 0.99 -2.94 10.36
N GLY A 230 2.23 -3.00 9.87
CA GLY A 230 3.36 -2.20 10.38
C GLY A 230 3.45 -0.82 9.74
N GLY A 231 3.13 -0.73 8.44
CA GLY A 231 3.13 0.51 7.70
C GLY A 231 2.22 0.46 6.47
N TYR A 232 1.66 1.60 6.06
CA TYR A 232 0.95 1.73 4.79
C TYR A 232 1.16 3.11 4.16
N ALA A 233 1.23 3.18 2.83
CA ALA A 233 1.33 4.44 2.09
C ALA A 233 0.35 4.45 0.90
N TYR A 234 -0.52 5.46 0.84
CA TYR A 234 -1.41 5.62 -0.31
C TYR A 234 -0.60 6.00 -1.53
N PHE A 235 -1.04 5.61 -2.72
CA PHE A 235 -0.38 5.96 -3.97
C PHE A 235 -1.01 7.22 -4.63
N TYR A 236 -0.42 8.41 -4.59
CA TYR A 236 0.75 8.81 -3.79
C TYR A 236 0.79 10.32 -3.45
N THR A 237 1.85 10.78 -2.77
CA THR A 237 2.05 12.18 -2.36
C THR A 237 2.50 13.02 -3.55
N ALA A 238 1.54 13.39 -4.39
CA ALA A 238 1.75 14.21 -5.59
C ALA A 238 0.52 15.05 -5.95
N ASN A 239 0.73 16.02 -6.85
CA ASN A 239 -0.35 16.76 -7.49
C ASN A 239 -1.22 15.82 -8.35
N GLY A 240 -2.54 15.97 -8.26
CA GLY A 240 -3.50 15.06 -8.90
C GLY A 240 -3.88 13.84 -8.05
N TYR A 241 -3.25 13.68 -6.87
CA TYR A 241 -3.52 12.60 -5.92
C TYR A 241 -3.93 13.20 -4.56
N LEU A 242 -3.02 13.26 -3.59
CA LEU A 242 -3.26 13.88 -2.28
C LEU A 242 -3.12 15.41 -2.28
N LEU A 243 -2.54 15.97 -3.35
CA LEU A 243 -2.35 17.41 -3.51
C LEU A 243 -2.93 17.92 -4.82
N THR A 244 -3.22 19.21 -4.88
CA THR A 244 -3.55 19.95 -6.10
C THR A 244 -2.78 21.27 -6.08
N SER A 245 -1.98 21.51 -7.12
CA SER A 245 -1.17 22.73 -7.27
C SER A 245 -0.34 23.09 -6.03
N GLY A 246 0.29 22.08 -5.40
CA GLY A 246 1.15 22.25 -4.24
C GLY A 246 0.41 22.51 -2.93
N SER A 247 -0.91 22.28 -2.87
CA SER A 247 -1.73 22.36 -1.66
C SER A 247 -2.41 21.02 -1.39
N VAL A 248 -2.59 20.65 -0.12
CA VAL A 248 -3.35 19.45 0.27
C VAL A 248 -4.79 19.59 -0.23
N ASN A 249 -5.31 18.57 -0.91
CA ASN A 249 -6.68 18.55 -1.41
C ASN A 249 -7.61 17.74 -0.48
N SER A 250 -8.90 17.60 -0.84
CA SER A 250 -9.86 16.94 0.04
C SER A 250 -9.59 15.45 0.27
N VAL A 251 -8.91 14.77 -0.66
CA VAL A 251 -8.46 13.37 -0.48
C VAL A 251 -7.24 13.35 0.45
N GLY A 252 -6.29 14.25 0.23
CA GLY A 252 -5.17 14.48 1.14
C GLY A 252 -5.61 14.74 2.58
N ASP A 253 -6.62 15.58 2.78
CA ASP A 253 -7.15 15.88 4.11
C ASP A 253 -7.71 14.65 4.82
N VAL A 254 -8.44 13.78 4.11
CA VAL A 254 -8.84 12.46 4.63
C VAL A 254 -7.61 11.63 4.98
N TYR A 255 -6.62 11.60 4.08
CA TYR A 255 -5.41 10.80 4.29
C TYR A 255 -4.62 11.22 5.51
N VAL A 256 -4.54 12.51 5.86
CA VAL A 256 -3.79 12.99 7.04
C VAL A 256 -4.68 13.40 8.22
N ALA A 257 -5.96 13.03 8.19
CA ALA A 257 -6.84 13.23 9.34
C ALA A 257 -6.36 12.41 10.54
N ALA A 258 -6.48 12.98 11.75
CA ALA A 258 -6.25 12.25 12.99
C ALA A 258 -7.26 11.10 13.09
N SER A 259 -6.81 9.93 13.50
CA SER A 259 -7.67 8.76 13.65
C SER A 259 -8.71 9.06 14.74
N SER A 260 -9.96 9.25 14.35
CA SER A 260 -11.05 9.44 15.30
C SER A 260 -11.32 8.11 16.00
N SER A 261 -10.87 7.97 17.25
CA SER A 261 -11.27 6.86 18.10
C SER A 261 -12.78 6.90 18.32
N SER A 262 -13.53 6.12 17.56
CA SER A 262 -14.97 5.93 17.79
C SER A 262 -15.14 5.08 19.05
N SER A 263 -15.08 5.70 20.23
CA SER A 263 -15.57 5.09 21.47
C SER A 263 -17.09 5.04 21.39
N SER A 264 -17.65 3.93 20.90
CA SER A 264 -19.08 3.66 20.97
C SER A 264 -19.48 3.37 22.42
N SER A 265 -19.79 4.42 23.18
CA SER A 265 -20.48 4.27 24.46
C SER A 265 -21.94 3.88 24.19
N THR A 266 -22.20 2.57 24.11
CA THR A 266 -23.57 2.03 24.05
C THR A 266 -24.25 2.29 25.40
N SER A 267 -25.06 3.35 25.48
CA SER A 267 -26.01 3.55 26.58
C SER A 267 -27.26 2.69 26.32
N SER A 268 -27.39 1.64 27.10
CA SER A 268 -28.50 0.68 27.07
C SER A 268 -29.76 1.30 27.70
N SER A 269 -30.69 1.82 26.87
CA SER A 269 -32.07 2.08 27.33
C SER A 269 -33.00 0.95 26.89
N LYS A 270 -33.43 0.17 27.89
CA LYS A 270 -34.40 -0.93 27.84
C LYS A 270 -35.81 -0.40 27.54
N SER A 271 -36.51 -0.94 26.54
CA SER A 271 -37.97 -0.82 26.44
C SER A 271 -38.60 -2.05 25.78
N THR A 272 -39.80 -2.35 26.23
CA THR A 272 -40.44 -3.67 26.24
C THR A 272 -41.45 -3.84 25.08
N LYS A 273 -41.41 -5.05 24.53
CA LYS A 273 -42.32 -5.77 23.62
C LYS A 273 -43.83 -5.44 23.73
N THR A 274 -44.51 -5.31 22.57
CA THR A 274 -45.88 -5.84 22.36
C THR A 274 -46.06 -6.36 20.94
N THR A 275 -46.72 -7.52 20.84
CA THR A 275 -46.91 -8.36 19.64
C THR A 275 -48.36 -8.23 19.15
N THR A 276 -48.63 -8.23 17.85
CA THR A 276 -49.94 -8.68 17.34
C THR A 276 -49.80 -9.35 15.97
N LYS A 277 -50.28 -10.59 15.88
CA LYS A 277 -50.43 -11.41 14.67
C LYS A 277 -51.70 -11.03 13.92
N THR A 278 -51.69 -11.09 12.60
CA THR A 278 -52.88 -11.40 11.79
C THR A 278 -52.46 -12.23 10.58
N LYS A 279 -53.40 -13.08 10.12
CA LYS A 279 -53.24 -14.33 9.38
C LYS A 279 -54.04 -14.23 8.06
N THR A 280 -53.64 -15.01 7.05
CA THR A 280 -54.44 -15.48 5.87
C THR A 280 -54.60 -14.46 4.71
N SER A 281 -54.63 -14.80 3.42
CA SER A 281 -54.86 -16.07 2.69
C SER A 281 -54.14 -16.11 1.32
N THR A 282 -53.98 -17.32 0.80
CA THR A 282 -53.47 -17.68 -0.53
C THR A 282 -54.57 -17.57 -1.59
N GLN A 283 -54.25 -17.05 -2.79
CA GLN A 283 -54.93 -17.46 -4.04
C GLN A 283 -53.96 -17.50 -5.22
N THR A 284 -53.91 -18.70 -5.81
CA THR A 284 -53.23 -19.10 -7.03
C THR A 284 -54.01 -18.63 -8.26
N LYS A 285 -53.34 -18.09 -9.29
CA LYS A 285 -53.80 -18.21 -10.68
C LYS A 285 -52.63 -18.39 -11.64
N THR A 286 -52.80 -19.42 -12.46
CA THR A 286 -51.96 -19.96 -13.53
C THR A 286 -52.14 -19.18 -14.84
N ALA A 287 -51.14 -19.28 -15.73
CA ALA A 287 -51.15 -19.16 -17.22
C ALA A 287 -50.25 -18.03 -17.75
N ALA A 288 -49.59 -18.12 -18.90
CA ALA A 288 -49.16 -19.22 -19.76
C ALA A 288 -48.10 -18.62 -20.71
N SER A 289 -47.24 -19.50 -21.21
CA SER A 289 -46.25 -19.35 -22.28
C SER A 289 -46.64 -18.43 -23.45
N THR A 290 -45.67 -17.68 -24.00
CA THR A 290 -45.45 -17.65 -25.45
C THR A 290 -43.99 -17.32 -25.78
N THR A 291 -43.40 -18.21 -26.57
CA THR A 291 -42.10 -18.22 -27.23
C THR A 291 -41.97 -17.11 -28.27
N THR A 292 -40.80 -16.48 -28.41
CA THR A 292 -40.31 -16.12 -29.75
C THR A 292 -38.79 -16.11 -29.82
N THR A 293 -38.32 -16.95 -30.72
CA THR A 293 -36.97 -17.17 -31.25
C THR A 293 -36.49 -15.95 -32.04
N LYS A 294 -35.20 -15.61 -31.93
CA LYS A 294 -34.37 -15.37 -33.12
C LYS A 294 -32.88 -15.52 -32.85
N ALA A 295 -32.24 -16.16 -33.81
CA ALA A 295 -30.88 -16.66 -33.79
C ALA A 295 -29.85 -15.65 -34.33
N LYS A 296 -28.65 -15.74 -33.74
CA LYS A 296 -27.32 -15.90 -34.37
C LYS A 296 -26.98 -15.08 -35.62
N THR A 297 -25.93 -14.27 -35.50
CA THR A 297 -24.83 -14.26 -36.48
C THR A 297 -23.51 -13.79 -35.87
N THR A 298 -22.60 -14.76 -35.71
CA THR A 298 -21.16 -14.60 -35.61
C THR A 298 -20.57 -14.25 -36.98
N LYS A 299 -19.57 -13.36 -37.04
CA LYS A 299 -18.57 -13.41 -38.10
C LYS A 299 -17.21 -12.93 -37.58
N ALA A 300 -16.26 -13.86 -37.55
CA ALA A 300 -14.83 -13.64 -37.46
C ALA A 300 -14.25 -13.48 -38.88
N ALA A 301 -13.19 -12.68 -39.01
CA ALA A 301 -12.14 -12.74 -40.04
C ALA A 301 -11.02 -11.81 -39.54
N GLU A 302 -9.91 -12.33 -39.02
CA GLU A 302 -8.77 -12.98 -39.68
C GLU A 302 -7.65 -11.98 -40.04
N SER A 303 -6.45 -12.39 -39.64
CA SER A 303 -5.17 -11.70 -39.69
C SER A 303 -4.60 -11.54 -41.09
N THR A 304 -3.69 -10.58 -41.25
CA THR A 304 -2.57 -10.75 -42.18
C THR A 304 -1.30 -10.13 -41.61
N LYS A 305 -0.31 -11.00 -41.37
CA LYS A 305 1.09 -10.66 -41.12
C LYS A 305 1.74 -10.29 -42.46
N THR A 306 2.64 -9.31 -42.46
CA THR A 306 3.69 -9.23 -43.47
C THR A 306 5.00 -8.88 -42.78
N ALA A 307 5.92 -9.84 -42.79
CA ALA A 307 7.30 -9.66 -42.36
C ALA A 307 8.09 -8.95 -43.46
N LYS A 308 8.91 -7.96 -43.08
CA LYS A 308 10.04 -7.50 -43.88
C LYS A 308 11.30 -7.49 -43.03
N THR A 309 12.21 -8.36 -43.43
CA THR A 309 13.59 -8.49 -42.96
C THR A 309 14.41 -7.32 -43.52
N THR A 310 15.17 -6.62 -42.69
CA THR A 310 16.35 -5.88 -43.17
C THR A 310 17.47 -5.98 -42.12
N LYS A 311 18.65 -6.27 -42.63
CA LYS A 311 19.87 -6.65 -41.93
C LYS A 311 20.78 -5.43 -41.75
N VAL A 312 21.47 -5.39 -40.60
CA VAL A 312 22.82 -4.84 -40.34
C VAL A 312 22.94 -3.32 -40.20
N VAL A 313 23.48 -2.85 -39.06
CA VAL A 313 24.86 -2.32 -38.89
C VAL A 313 25.11 -2.06 -37.40
N THR A 314 26.20 -2.61 -36.90
CA THR A 314 26.78 -2.42 -35.57
C THR A 314 27.37 -1.01 -35.44
N SER A 315 27.03 -0.27 -34.38
CA SER A 315 27.83 0.87 -33.93
C SER A 315 27.78 0.99 -32.41
N THR A 316 28.93 0.74 -31.79
CA THR A 316 29.21 0.90 -30.37
C THR A 316 29.23 2.39 -30.02
N LYS A 317 28.20 2.86 -29.31
CA LYS A 317 28.27 4.12 -28.55
C LYS A 317 27.97 3.83 -27.09
N LYS A 318 29.02 3.94 -26.26
CA LYS A 318 28.96 3.89 -24.81
C LYS A 318 28.20 5.13 -24.34
N VAL A 319 26.89 5.00 -24.12
CA VAL A 319 26.07 6.03 -23.49
C VAL A 319 25.96 5.68 -22.01
N THR A 320 26.66 6.44 -21.18
CA THR A 320 26.42 6.46 -19.73
C THR A 320 25.03 7.06 -19.52
N LYS A 321 24.00 6.21 -19.41
CA LYS A 321 22.67 6.63 -18.95
C LYS A 321 22.71 6.74 -17.44
N THR A 322 22.80 7.95 -16.93
CA THR A 322 22.29 8.28 -15.59
C THR A 322 20.77 8.11 -15.68
N VAL A 323 20.25 7.01 -15.14
CA VAL A 323 18.80 6.83 -14.98
C VAL A 323 18.42 7.61 -13.73
N THR A 324 17.98 8.85 -13.91
CA THR A 324 17.28 9.60 -12.86
C THR A 324 15.96 8.88 -12.59
N ALA A 325 15.66 8.58 -11.33
CA ALA A 325 14.49 7.84 -10.84
C ALA A 325 13.11 8.49 -11.17
N HIS A 326 13.07 9.48 -12.06
CA HIS A 326 11.92 10.32 -12.39
C HIS A 326 10.83 9.62 -13.22
N GLN A 327 10.90 8.31 -13.40
CA GLN A 327 9.95 7.56 -14.24
C GLN A 327 9.46 6.25 -13.59
N ALA A 328 9.75 6.02 -12.30
CA ALA A 328 9.49 4.74 -11.64
C ALA A 328 8.03 4.55 -11.19
N ALA A 329 7.23 5.61 -11.07
CA ALA A 329 5.86 5.53 -10.54
C ALA A 329 4.78 5.22 -11.60
N LYS A 330 5.08 4.39 -12.62
CA LYS A 330 4.15 3.94 -13.69
C LYS A 330 3.82 4.98 -14.76
N THR A 331 4.60 4.99 -15.84
CA THR A 331 4.04 5.22 -17.19
C THR A 331 3.63 3.87 -17.77
N ALA A 332 2.39 3.47 -17.48
CA ALA A 332 1.59 2.52 -18.25
C ALA A 332 0.13 2.98 -18.16
#